data_AF-A0A165PJR7-F1
#
_entry.id   AF-A0A165PJR7-F1
#
_cell.length_a   1.000
_cell.length_b   1.000
_cell.length_c   1.000
_cell.angle_alpha   90.00
_cell.angle_beta   90.00
_cell.angle_gamma   90.00
#
_symmetry.space_group_name_H-M   'P 1'
#
loop_
_entity.id
_entity.type
_entity.pdbx_description
1 polymer ?
#
loop_
_entity_poly.entity_id
_entity_poly.type
_entity_poly.pdbx_seq_one_letter_code
_entity_poly.pdbx_strand_id
1 'polypeptide(L)' 'GDYGIILTDDAATKLSDRVRRRCFNCCTTDTSTWRRSTLNPGKVLCNKCGLFERTHSRPRPDQFPHKR' A
#
# COMPACT_ATOMS: atom_id res chain seq x y z
N GLY A 1 12.72 25.24 -2.04
CA GLY A 1 11.84 24.87 -0.92
C GLY A 1 11.20 23.56 -1.26
N ASP A 2 11.74 22.47 -0.72
CA ASP A 2 11.37 21.10 -1.08
C ASP A 2 10.20 20.64 -0.21
N TYR A 3 8.98 21.01 -0.60
CA TYR A 3 7.77 20.47 0.04
C TYR A 3 7.59 19.03 -0.44
N GLY A 4 8.26 18.10 0.25
CA GLY A 4 8.29 16.68 -0.07
C GLY A 4 6.89 16.03 -0.10
N ILE A 5 6.76 15.00 -0.94
CA ILE A 5 5.56 14.16 -1.01
C ILE A 5 5.42 13.35 0.28
N ILE A 6 4.26 13.42 0.90
CA ILE A 6 3.86 12.61 2.05
C ILE A 6 3.32 11.27 1.55
N LEU A 7 3.85 10.17 2.08
CA LEU A 7 3.41 8.82 1.75
C LEU A 7 2.57 8.26 2.90
N THR A 8 1.36 7.81 2.60
CA THR A 8 0.40 7.28 3.58
C THR A 8 0.01 5.84 3.26
N ASP A 9 -0.09 5.01 4.29
CA ASP A 9 -0.66 3.67 4.21
C ASP A 9 -2.09 3.58 4.76
N ASP A 10 -2.66 4.71 5.17
CA ASP A 10 -4.02 4.80 5.70
C ASP A 10 -5.04 4.92 4.56
N ALA A 11 -6.02 4.02 4.58
CA ALA A 11 -7.09 3.93 3.59
C ALA A 11 -8.09 5.09 3.67
N ALA A 12 -8.20 5.76 4.82
CA ALA A 12 -9.08 6.91 5.04
C ALA A 12 -8.43 8.24 4.62
N THR A 13 -7.10 8.29 4.49
CA THR A 13 -6.41 9.51 4.09
C THR A 13 -6.84 9.97 2.69
N LYS A 14 -7.29 11.23 2.59
CA LYS A 14 -7.63 11.89 1.32
C LYS A 14 -6.35 12.18 0.53
N LEU A 15 -6.32 11.73 -0.73
CA LEU A 15 -5.18 12.00 -1.62
C LEU A 15 -5.18 13.45 -2.15
N SER A 16 -3.98 13.96 -2.37
CA SER A 16 -3.72 15.26 -2.98
C SER A 16 -2.38 15.22 -3.71
N ASP A 17 -2.00 16.31 -4.38
CA ASP A 17 -0.72 16.40 -5.07
C ASP A 17 0.49 16.17 -4.15
N ARG A 18 0.31 16.41 -2.84
CA ARG A 18 1.34 16.22 -1.81
C ARG A 18 1.16 14.94 -1.00
N VAL A 19 0.08 14.18 -1.20
CA VAL A 19 -0.22 12.96 -0.41
C VAL A 19 -0.49 11.79 -1.34
N ARG A 20 0.44 10.83 -1.36
CA ARG A 20 0.35 9.62 -2.19
C ARG A 20 0.27 8.36 -1.34
N ARG A 21 -0.36 7.31 -1.87
CA ARG A 21 -0.47 6.03 -1.18
C ARG A 21 0.84 5.25 -1.23
N ARG A 22 1.08 4.50 -0.17
CA ARG A 22 2.12 3.50 -0.03
C ARG A 22 1.48 2.22 0.49
N CYS A 23 1.84 1.09 -0.10
CA CYS A 23 1.35 -0.21 0.34
C CYS A 23 1.85 -0.50 1.76
N PHE A 24 0.94 -0.82 2.68
CA PHE A 24 1.28 -1.19 4.05
C PHE A 24 2.20 -2.42 4.13
N ASN A 25 2.04 -3.39 3.23
CA ASN A 25 2.81 -4.63 3.28
C ASN A 25 4.16 -4.55 2.56
N CYS A 26 4.19 -3.99 1.33
CA CYS A 26 5.39 -4.06 0.49
C CYS A 26 5.96 -2.68 0.09
N CYS A 27 5.45 -1.61 0.69
CA CYS A 27 5.92 -0.23 0.50
C CYS A 27 5.90 0.33 -0.94
N THR A 28 5.40 -0.41 -1.95
CA THR A 28 5.26 0.15 -3.31
C THR A 28 4.34 1.35 -3.28
N THR A 29 4.70 2.39 -4.03
CA THR A 29 3.87 3.56 -4.33
C THR A 29 3.25 3.46 -5.72
N ASP A 30 3.63 2.44 -6.48
CA ASP A 30 3.15 2.17 -7.84
C ASP A 30 2.34 0.87 -7.85
N THR A 31 1.11 0.98 -8.32
CA THR A 31 0.16 -0.13 -8.44
C THR A 31 -1.01 0.34 -9.29
N SER A 32 -1.56 -0.56 -10.11
CA SER A 32 -2.74 -0.29 -10.92
C SER A 32 -4.00 -0.04 -10.07
N THR A 33 -4.09 -0.68 -8.91
CA THR A 33 -5.25 -0.54 -8.02
C THR A 33 -4.80 -0.67 -6.56
N TRP A 34 -5.42 0.15 -5.71
CA TRP A 34 -5.27 0.12 -4.27
C TRP A 34 -6.42 -0.67 -3.64
N ARG A 35 -6.11 -1.55 -2.69
CA ARG A 35 -7.08 -2.38 -1.96
C ARG A 35 -7.02 -2.07 -0.47
N ARG A 36 -8.12 -2.28 0.25
CA ARG A 36 -8.09 -2.27 1.73
C ARG A 36 -7.56 -3.61 2.24
N SER A 37 -6.75 -3.58 3.28
CA SER A 37 -6.30 -4.80 3.94
C SER A 37 -7.48 -5.49 4.64
N THR A 38 -7.54 -6.81 4.50
CA THR A 38 -8.50 -7.66 5.21
C THR A 38 -7.98 -8.08 6.58
N LEU A 39 -6.67 -8.02 6.78
CA LEU A 39 -5.99 -8.41 8.02
C LEU A 39 -5.73 -7.20 8.95
N ASN A 40 -5.54 -6.01 8.38
CA ASN A 40 -5.25 -4.77 9.09
C ASN A 40 -6.26 -3.69 8.69
N PRO A 41 -7.43 -3.62 9.38
CA PRO A 41 -8.45 -2.62 9.08
C PRO A 41 -7.88 -1.20 9.05
N GLY A 42 -8.32 -0.40 8.08
CA GLY A 42 -7.82 0.96 7.88
C GLY A 42 -6.52 1.06 7.09
N LYS A 43 -5.81 -0.06 6.81
CA LYS A 43 -4.61 -0.04 5.98
C LYS A 43 -4.91 -0.24 4.49
N VAL A 44 -4.09 0.37 3.64
CA VAL A 44 -4.14 0.25 2.19
C VAL A 44 -3.00 -0.64 1.67
N LEU A 45 -3.31 -1.46 0.67
CA LEU A 45 -2.40 -2.39 0.03
C LEU A 45 -2.38 -2.16 -1.48
N CYS A 46 -1.25 -2.48 -2.11
CA CYS A 46 -1.21 -2.64 -3.56
C CYS A 46 -2.05 -3.84 -4.01
N ASN A 47 -2.30 -3.93 -5.31
CA ASN A 47 -3.16 -4.97 -5.86
C ASN A 47 -2.68 -6.39 -5.52
N LYS A 48 -1.38 -6.67 -5.69
CA LYS A 48 -0.80 -8.00 -5.37
C LYS A 48 -0.93 -8.36 -3.89
N CYS A 49 -0.64 -7.43 -2.98
CA CYS A 49 -0.70 -7.71 -1.54
C CYS A 49 -2.15 -7.91 -1.08
N GLY A 50 -3.09 -7.06 -1.52
CA GLY A 50 -4.49 -7.21 -1.14
C GLY A 50 -5.15 -8.46 -1.72
N LEU A 51 -4.77 -8.88 -2.93
CA LEU A 51 -5.23 -10.17 -3.48
C LEU A 51 -4.65 -11.34 -2.70
N PHE A 52 -3.36 -11.29 -2.35
CA PHE A 52 -2.71 -12.35 -1.59
C PHE A 52 -3.36 -12.56 -0.22
N GLU A 53 -3.64 -11.48 0.53
CA GLU A 53 -4.34 -11.57 1.82
C GLU A 53 -5.70 -12.26 1.66
N ARG A 54 -6.49 -11.87 0.66
CA ARG A 54 -7.81 -12.48 0.42
C ARG A 54 -7.76 -13.97 0.10
N THR A 55 -6.72 -14.41 -0.61
CA THR A 55 -6.60 -15.81 -1.04
C THR A 55 -5.95 -16.71 0.02
N HIS A 56 -4.97 -16.20 0.76
CA HIS A 56 -4.15 -17.01 1.67
C HIS A 56 -4.39 -16.70 3.15
N SER A 57 -5.22 -15.71 3.46
CA SER A 57 -5.52 -15.24 4.82
C SER A 57 -4.27 -14.89 5.64
N ARG A 58 -3.19 -14.47 4.97
CA ARG A 58 -1.92 -14.05 5.57
C ARG A 58 -1.26 -12.94 4.73
N PRO A 59 -0.37 -12.12 5.31
CA PRO A 59 0.37 -11.11 4.55
C PRO A 59 1.22 -11.74 3.45
N ARG A 60 1.39 -11.05 2.32
CA ARG A 60 2.28 -11.52 1.25
C ARG A 60 3.72 -11.52 1.77
N PRO A 61 4.42 -12.66 1.76
CA PRO A 61 5.81 -12.70 2.19
C PRO A 61 6.67 -11.82 1.26
N ASP A 62 7.66 -11.16 1.82
CA ASP A 62 8.62 -10.37 1.06
C ASP A 62 9.56 -11.34 0.33
N GLN A 63 9.19 -11.73 -0.89
CA GLN A 63 10.02 -12.64 -1.67
C GLN A 63 11.22 -11.90 -2.26
N PHE A 64 11.08 -10.61 -2.58
CA PHE A 64 12.16 -9.71 -2.99
C PHE A 64 11.66 -8.27 -2.82
N PRO A 65 12.36 -7.38 -2.10
CA PRO A 65 12.02 -5.96 -2.11
C PRO A 65 12.13 -5.52 -3.57
N HIS A 66 11.04 -4.96 -4.11
CA HIS A 66 11.07 -4.35 -5.43
C HIS A 66 12.15 -3.25 -5.40
N LYS A 67 13.36 -3.58 -5.86
CA LYS A 67 14.42 -2.60 -6.06
C LYS A 67 13.87 -1.57 -7.04
N ARG A 68 13.89 -0.34 -6.57
CA ARG A 68 13.47 0.88 -7.24
C ARG A 68 14.25 1.11 -8.52
#